data_AF-A0A2T0UYA2-F1
#
_entry.id   AF-A0A2T0UYA2-F1
#
_cell.length_a   1.000
_cell.length_b   1.000
_cell.length_c   1.000
_cell.angle_alpha   90.00
_cell.angle_beta   90.00
_cell.angle_gamma   90.00
#
_symmetry.space_group_name_H-M   'P 1'
#
loop_
_entity.id
_entity.type
_entity.pdbx_description
1 polymer ?
#
loop_
_entity_poly.entity_id
_entity_poly.type
_entity_poly.pdbx_seq_one_letter_code
_entity_poly.pdbx_strand_id
1 'polypeptide(L)'
;MTSWDIDYPATMGVAMRTSESVQGYEAVVREIEAAMAEGLAPVLPNSPAVVHALAAFSDEVMSPALTTVIGHSASAVRGTADAANAYLQGDLEMAATSQTAATQVTYPDAPGGQGR
;
A
#
# COMPACT_ATOMS: atom_id res chain seq x y z
N MET A 1 -7.55 -7.51 27.52
CA MET A 1 -7.40 -7.76 26.07
C MET A 1 -6.42 -6.72 25.58
N THR A 2 -5.18 -7.13 25.32
CA THR A 2 -4.11 -6.24 24.84
C THR A 2 -4.50 -5.68 23.48
N SER A 3 -4.40 -4.35 23.36
CA SER A 3 -4.82 -3.53 22.23
C SER A 3 -4.19 -3.98 20.92
N TRP A 4 -5.00 -4.58 20.06
CA TRP A 4 -4.75 -4.52 18.62
C TRP A 4 -5.26 -3.16 18.14
N ASP A 5 -4.56 -2.11 18.56
CA ASP A 5 -4.82 -0.74 18.10
C ASP A 5 -3.84 -0.45 16.96
N ILE A 6 -4.40 -0.07 15.81
CA ILE A 6 -3.60 0.31 14.64
C ILE A 6 -3.38 1.81 14.74
N ASP A 7 -2.12 2.22 14.79
CA ASP A 7 -1.75 3.61 14.58
C ASP A 7 -2.03 3.97 13.11
N TYR A 8 -3.25 4.44 12.85
CA TYR A 8 -3.73 4.79 11.53
C TYR A 8 -2.84 5.87 10.87
N PRO A 9 -2.50 7.00 11.54
CA PRO A 9 -1.57 7.98 10.99
C PRO A 9 -0.20 7.40 10.61
N ALA A 10 0.42 6.59 11.48
CA ALA A 10 1.72 6.00 11.19
C ALA A 10 1.65 5.00 10.03
N THR A 11 0.61 4.17 10.00
CA THR A 11 0.38 3.17 8.95
C THR A 11 0.19 3.83 7.59
N MET A 12 -0.67 4.84 7.51
CA MET A 12 -0.87 5.62 6.28
C MET A 12 0.40 6.36 5.87
N GLY A 13 1.16 6.88 6.82
CA GLY A 13 2.45 7.51 6.56
C GLY A 13 3.48 6.55 5.93
N VAL A 14 3.54 5.30 6.38
CA VAL A 14 4.39 4.25 5.78
C VAL A 14 3.91 3.92 4.37
N ALA A 15 2.60 3.74 4.17
CA ALA A 15 2.02 3.45 2.86
C ALA A 15 2.31 4.57 1.85
N MET A 16 2.20 5.84 2.25
CA MET A 16 2.52 6.99 1.41
C MET A 16 4.00 7.03 1.02
N ARG A 17 4.93 6.90 1.98
CA ARG A 17 6.38 6.86 1.66
C ARG A 17 6.75 5.71 0.74
N THR A 18 6.09 4.57 0.92
CA THR A 18 6.29 3.41 0.04
C THR A 18 5.77 3.71 -1.37
N SER A 19 4.60 4.32 -1.48
CA SER A 19 4.03 4.77 -2.77
C SER A 19 4.96 5.74 -3.50
N GLU A 20 5.52 6.74 -2.79
CA GLU A 20 6.49 7.69 -3.33
C GLU A 20 7.75 6.98 -3.85
N SER A 21 8.27 6.00 -3.10
CA SER A 21 9.42 5.21 -3.54
C SER A 21 9.13 4.39 -4.80
N VAL A 22 7.91 3.87 -4.94
CA VAL A 22 7.49 3.06 -6.11
C VAL A 22 7.33 3.93 -7.35
N GLN A 23 6.87 5.18 -7.23
CA GLN A 23 6.79 6.12 -8.35
C GLN A 23 8.17 6.35 -9.00
N GLY A 24 9.24 6.30 -8.21
CA GLY A 24 10.61 6.37 -8.72
C GLY A 24 10.98 5.21 -9.66
N TYR A 25 10.36 4.05 -9.51
CA TYR A 25 10.68 2.87 -10.32
C TYR A 25 10.23 3.01 -11.77
N GLU A 26 9.09 3.65 -12.04
CA GLU A 26 8.63 3.86 -13.42
C GLU A 26 9.59 4.74 -14.23
N ALA A 27 10.15 5.78 -13.60
CA ALA A 27 11.14 6.64 -14.24
C ALA A 27 12.41 5.85 -14.56
N VAL A 28 12.91 5.07 -13.60
CA VAL A 28 14.11 4.24 -13.79
C VAL A 28 13.90 3.17 -14.87
N VAL A 29 12.72 2.54 -14.92
CA VAL A 29 12.37 1.58 -15.99
C VAL A 29 12.48 2.23 -17.36
N ARG A 30 11.90 3.43 -17.53
CA ARG A 30 11.95 4.16 -18.81
C ARG A 30 13.38 4.56 -19.19
N GLU A 31 14.19 4.99 -18.22
CA GLU A 31 15.60 5.31 -18.47
C GLU A 31 16.38 4.09 -18.95
N ILE A 32 16.15 2.93 -18.35
CA ILE A 32 16.79 1.68 -18.75
C ILE A 32 16.32 1.25 -20.15
N GLU A 33 15.01 1.28 -20.42
CA GLU A 33 14.47 0.95 -21.74
C GLU A 33 15.05 1.85 -22.84
N ALA A 34 15.14 3.16 -22.59
CA ALA A 34 15.76 4.11 -23.51
C ALA A 34 17.25 3.82 -23.73
N ALA A 35 18.00 3.52 -22.67
CA ALA A 35 19.40 3.15 -22.76
C ALA A 35 19.63 1.86 -23.56
N MET A 36 18.71 0.89 -23.44
CA MET A 36 18.78 -0.38 -24.17
C MET A 36 18.42 -0.22 -25.64
N ALA A 37 17.36 0.53 -25.97
CA ALA A 37 16.86 0.70 -27.33
C ALA A 37 17.76 1.61 -28.18
N GLU A 38 18.19 2.74 -27.64
CA GLU A 38 18.87 3.79 -28.40
C GLU A 38 20.36 3.87 -28.06
N GLY A 39 20.74 3.46 -26.85
CA GLY A 39 22.08 3.63 -26.31
C GLY A 39 23.07 2.54 -26.71
N LEU A 40 22.65 1.28 -26.90
CA LEU A 40 23.59 0.15 -27.05
C LEU A 40 24.17 -0.02 -28.46
N ALA A 41 23.37 0.15 -29.51
CA ALA A 41 23.81 -0.09 -30.88
C ALA A 41 24.97 0.82 -31.34
N PRO A 42 25.01 2.12 -30.98
CA PRO A 42 26.11 3.01 -31.37
C PRO A 42 27.45 2.71 -30.70
N VAL A 43 27.45 2.19 -29.46
CA VAL A 43 28.68 1.87 -28.70
C VAL A 43 29.19 0.45 -28.94
N LEU A 44 28.37 -0.44 -29.49
CA LEU A 44 28.75 -1.81 -29.86
C LEU A 44 28.63 -2.07 -31.37
N PRO A 45 29.21 -1.23 -32.24
CA PRO A 45 28.98 -1.29 -33.69
C PRO A 45 29.47 -2.59 -34.33
N ASN A 46 30.45 -3.26 -33.71
CA ASN A 46 31.05 -4.51 -34.21
C ASN A 46 30.49 -5.76 -33.51
N SER A 47 29.43 -5.64 -32.71
CA SER A 47 28.93 -6.76 -31.88
C SER A 47 27.40 -6.85 -31.88
N PRO A 48 26.78 -7.07 -33.05
CA PRO A 48 25.32 -7.16 -33.17
C PRO A 48 24.73 -8.32 -32.33
N ALA A 49 25.46 -9.43 -32.18
CA ALA A 49 25.03 -10.54 -31.34
C ALA A 49 24.90 -10.14 -29.85
N VAL A 50 25.78 -9.27 -29.36
CA VAL A 50 25.73 -8.76 -27.98
C VAL A 50 24.54 -7.81 -27.82
N VAL A 51 24.33 -6.90 -28.79
CA VAL A 51 23.17 -6.00 -28.80
C VAL A 51 21.86 -6.80 -28.78
N HIS A 52 21.74 -7.83 -29.61
CA HIS A 52 20.56 -8.71 -29.63
C HIS A 52 20.38 -9.49 -28.32
N ALA A 53 21.46 -10.00 -27.72
CA ALA A 53 21.37 -10.72 -26.44
C ALA A 53 20.93 -9.80 -25.29
N LEU A 54 21.42 -8.56 -25.25
CA LEU A 54 20.98 -7.56 -24.28
C LEU A 54 19.50 -7.18 -24.50
N ALA A 55 19.08 -6.97 -25.74
CA ALA A 55 17.67 -6.69 -26.05
C ALA A 55 16.76 -7.85 -25.58
N ALA A 56 17.13 -9.10 -25.89
CA ALA A 56 16.38 -10.27 -25.43
C ALA A 56 16.35 -10.38 -23.89
N PHE A 57 17.48 -10.11 -23.21
CA PHE A 57 17.52 -10.07 -21.75
C PHE A 57 16.58 -9.00 -21.16
N SER A 58 16.54 -7.81 -21.79
CA SER A 58 15.61 -6.73 -21.42
C SER A 58 14.17 -7.23 -21.43
N ASP A 59 13.76 -7.78 -22.57
CA ASP A 59 12.37 -8.13 -22.85
C ASP A 59 11.91 -9.35 -22.06
N GLU A 60 12.78 -10.37 -21.93
CA GLU A 60 12.40 -11.66 -21.35
C GLU A 60 12.58 -11.71 -19.83
N VAL A 61 13.53 -10.95 -19.28
CA VAL A 61 13.91 -11.08 -17.86
C VAL A 61 13.63 -9.79 -17.10
N MET A 62 14.20 -8.68 -17.58
CA MET A 62 14.23 -7.44 -16.81
C MET A 62 12.85 -6.76 -16.75
N SER A 63 12.21 -6.51 -17.89
CA SER A 63 10.91 -5.83 -17.94
C SER A 63 9.82 -6.59 -17.18
N PRO A 64 9.67 -7.93 -17.30
CA PRO A 64 8.72 -8.70 -16.50
C PRO A 64 9.01 -8.65 -14.99
N ALA A 65 10.29 -8.71 -14.59
CA ALA A 65 10.67 -8.65 -13.18
C ALA A 65 10.34 -7.27 -12.57
N LEU A 66 10.67 -6.18 -13.27
CA LEU A 66 10.37 -4.82 -12.83
C LEU A 66 8.86 -4.58 -12.73
N THR A 67 8.10 -5.02 -13.74
CA THR A 67 6.64 -4.96 -13.74
C THR A 67 6.05 -5.69 -12.53
N THR A 68 6.59 -6.88 -12.22
CA THR A 68 6.15 -7.68 -11.06
C THR A 68 6.39 -6.94 -9.74
N VAL A 69 7.59 -6.36 -9.56
CA VAL A 69 7.93 -5.62 -8.34
C VAL A 69 7.04 -4.39 -8.18
N ILE A 70 6.83 -3.62 -9.25
CA ILE A 70 5.94 -2.45 -9.23
C ILE A 70 4.50 -2.88 -8.88
N GLY A 71 3.99 -3.93 -9.54
CA GLY A 71 2.64 -4.45 -9.31
C GLY A 71 2.43 -4.96 -7.88
N HIS A 72 3.38 -5.72 -7.34
CA HIS A 72 3.32 -6.18 -5.94
C HIS A 72 3.37 -5.02 -4.96
N SER A 73 4.24 -4.03 -5.20
CA SER A 73 4.37 -2.88 -4.31
C SER A 73 3.11 -2.03 -4.32
N ALA A 74 2.53 -1.77 -5.50
CA ALA A 74 1.26 -1.07 -5.63
C ALA A 74 0.11 -1.81 -4.93
N SER A 75 0.05 -3.14 -5.09
CA SER A 75 -0.95 -3.98 -4.43
C SER A 75 -0.81 -3.95 -2.91
N ALA A 76 0.42 -4.01 -2.39
CA ALA A 76 0.70 -3.95 -0.97
C ALA A 76 0.34 -2.59 -0.36
N VAL A 77 0.69 -1.48 -1.02
CA VAL A 77 0.32 -0.12 -0.59
C VAL A 77 -1.20 0.02 -0.54
N ARG A 78 -1.89 -0.40 -1.61
CA ARG A 78 -3.34 -0.32 -1.68
C ARG A 78 -4.02 -1.17 -0.61
N GLY A 79 -3.61 -2.43 -0.47
CA GLY A 79 -4.16 -3.33 0.55
C GLY A 79 -3.94 -2.82 1.97
N THR A 80 -2.79 -2.19 2.23
CA THR A 80 -2.50 -1.57 3.53
C THR A 80 -3.43 -0.38 3.80
N ALA A 81 -3.62 0.49 2.80
CA ALA A 81 -4.53 1.64 2.93
C ALA A 81 -5.99 1.20 3.10
N ASP A 82 -6.44 0.21 2.34
CA ASP A 82 -7.79 -0.35 2.43
C ASP A 82 -8.03 -0.97 3.81
N ALA A 83 -7.07 -1.74 4.33
CA ALA A 83 -7.14 -2.32 5.66
C ALA A 83 -7.18 -1.23 6.75
N ALA A 84 -6.29 -0.24 6.70
CA ALA A 84 -6.28 0.86 7.66
C ALA A 84 -7.61 1.63 7.68
N ASN A 85 -8.19 1.88 6.50
CA ASN A 85 -9.50 2.53 6.38
C ASN A 85 -10.63 1.67 6.97
N ALA A 86 -10.61 0.35 6.74
CA ALA A 86 -11.60 -0.56 7.31
C ALA A 86 -11.53 -0.60 8.84
N TYR A 87 -10.33 -0.57 9.42
CA TYR A 87 -10.15 -0.48 10.87
C TYR A 87 -10.74 0.83 11.44
N LEU A 88 -10.42 1.97 10.81
CA LEU A 88 -10.97 3.26 11.23
C LEU A 88 -12.51 3.29 11.16
N GLN A 89 -13.09 2.75 10.09
CA GLN A 89 -14.55 2.65 9.95
C GLN A 89 -15.16 1.77 11.05
N GLY A 90 -14.55 0.62 11.34
CA GLY A 90 -14.99 -0.26 12.42
C GLY A 90 -14.96 0.44 13.79
N ASP A 91 -13.92 1.21 14.08
CA ASP A 91 -13.82 1.98 15.33
C ASP A 91 -14.92 3.04 15.43
N LEU A 92 -15.22 3.74 14.33
CA LEU A 92 -16.31 4.73 14.29
C LEU A 92 -17.68 4.07 14.49
N GLU A 93 -17.92 2.90 13.90
CA GLU A 93 -19.17 2.14 14.07
C GLU A 93 -19.33 1.61 15.50
N MET A 94 -18.26 1.08 16.10
CA MET A 94 -18.25 0.65 17.49
C MET A 94 -18.48 1.83 18.44
N ALA A 95 -17.85 2.98 18.18
CA ALA A 95 -18.06 4.20 18.94
C ALA A 95 -19.52 4.67 18.86
N ALA A 96 -20.11 4.74 17.66
CA ALA A 96 -21.51 5.14 17.46
C ALA A 96 -22.50 4.18 18.16
N THR A 97 -22.25 2.88 18.06
CA THR A 97 -23.06 1.84 18.71
C THR A 97 -22.95 1.95 20.23
N SER A 98 -21.76 2.19 20.77
CA SER A 98 -21.55 2.37 22.22
C SER A 98 -22.25 3.61 22.77
N GLN A 99 -22.25 4.73 22.02
CA GLN A 99 -22.98 5.95 22.39
C GLN A 99 -24.48 5.73 22.39
N THR A 100 -24.99 5.04 21.37
CA THR A 100 -26.42 4.68 21.28
C THR A 100 -26.82 3.74 22.41
N ALA A 101 -26.02 2.72 22.73
CA ALA A 101 -26.29 1.82 23.83
C ALA A 101 -26.25 2.54 25.19
N ALA A 102 -25.27 3.43 25.42
CA ALA A 102 -25.15 4.21 26.64
C ALA A 102 -26.34 5.14 26.89
N THR A 103 -26.90 5.73 25.82
CA THR A 103 -28.11 6.58 25.91
C THR A 103 -29.40 5.79 26.12
N GLN A 104 -29.39 4.48 25.82
CA GLN A 104 -30.52 3.57 26.06
C GLN A 104 -30.48 2.88 27.43
N VAL A 105 -29.41 3.06 28.22
CA VAL A 105 -29.38 2.59 29.60
C VAL A 105 -30.28 3.47 30.45
N THR A 106 -31.51 3.04 30.67
CA THR A 106 -32.35 3.55 31.75
C THR A 106 -31.65 3.23 33.07
N TYR A 107 -31.32 4.24 33.87
CA TYR A 107 -30.84 4.01 35.23
C TYR A 107 -31.88 3.12 35.95
N PRO A 108 -31.48 2.01 36.58
CA PRO A 108 -32.40 1.29 37.44
C PRO A 108 -32.79 2.26 38.56
N ASP A 109 -34.10 2.45 38.77
CA ASP A 109 -34.60 3.15 39.95
C ASP A 109 -33.91 2.54 41.18
N ALA A 110 -33.24 3.37 41.96
CA ALA A 110 -32.53 2.93 43.15
C ALA A 110 -33.52 2.13 44.04
N PRO A 111 -33.21 0.87 44.41
CA PRO A 111 -34.11 0.07 45.22
C PRO A 111 -34.06 0.59 46.65
N GLY A 112 -34.98 1.50 46.99
CA GLY A 112 -35.18 1.93 48.37
C GLY A 112 -35.57 3.40 48.52
N GLY A 113 -36.81 3.73 48.18
CA GLY A 113 -37.34 5.08 48.35
C GLY A 113 -38.86 5.14 48.52
N GLN A 114 -39.50 4.11 49.08
CA GLN A 114 -40.83 4.25 49.66
C GLN A 114 -40.80 3.71 51.09
N GLY A 115 -40.94 4.62 52.05
CA GLY A 115 -40.89 4.28 53.46
C GLY A 115 -41.17 5.47 54.38
N ARG A 116 -42.39 6.01 54.29
CA ARG A 116 -43.08 6.90 55.25
C ARG A 116 -42.67 8.37 55.34
#